data_AF-A0A563CS98-F1
#
_entry.id   AF-A0A563CS98-F1
#
_cell.length_a   1.000
_cell.length_b   1.000
_cell.length_c   1.000
_cell.angle_alpha   90.00
_cell.angle_beta   90.00
_cell.angle_gamma   90.00
#
_symmetry.space_group_name_H-M   'P 1'
#
loop_
_entity.id
_entity.type
_entity.pdbx_description
1 polymer ?
#
loop_
_entity_poly.entity_id
_entity_poly.type
_entity_poly.pdbx_seq_one_letter_code
_entity_poly.pdbx_strand_id
1 'polypeptide(L)'
;MNRATTEKNLDNQLWKHRNCASQGDPTVTDAESTVSAKVLDRYTSEENLAKLFHSKEQAESLAELSASLLATYPNYPYHQPAHGVDVMHSTRLLTDVIPEDKMSSDQKDLLLVAAAAHDAGLAVGPPPYGYSTKEHYAVSFLGEQYEPNS
;
A
#
# COMPACT_ATOMS: atom_id res chain seq x y z
N MET A 1 -17.08 3.86 -30.66
CA MET A 1 -17.02 3.53 -29.21
C MET A 1 -15.81 4.27 -28.66
N ASN A 2 -16.01 5.23 -27.76
CA ASN A 2 -14.95 6.17 -27.36
C ASN A 2 -13.98 5.49 -26.37
N ARG A 3 -12.67 5.70 -26.55
CA ARG A 3 -11.59 5.14 -25.73
C ARG A 3 -11.81 5.35 -24.22
N ALA A 4 -12.28 6.54 -23.83
CA ALA A 4 -12.63 6.87 -22.44
C ALA A 4 -13.78 6.02 -21.85
N THR A 5 -14.69 5.52 -22.69
CA THR A 5 -15.78 4.62 -22.26
C THR A 5 -15.28 3.20 -22.05
N THR A 6 -14.22 2.81 -22.74
CA THR A 6 -13.59 1.49 -22.60
C THR A 6 -12.72 1.43 -21.34
N GLU A 7 -11.93 2.48 -21.08
CA GLU A 7 -11.10 2.62 -19.86
C GLU A 7 -11.97 2.61 -18.59
N LYS A 8 -13.06 3.40 -18.58
CA LYS A 8 -13.99 3.44 -17.45
C LYS A 8 -14.71 2.10 -17.18
N ASN A 9 -14.93 1.29 -18.22
CA ASN A 9 -15.50 -0.05 -18.06
C ASN A 9 -14.47 -1.06 -17.53
N LEU A 10 -13.21 -0.93 -17.97
CA LEU A 10 -12.12 -1.74 -17.47
C LEU A 10 -11.84 -1.45 -15.99
N ASP A 11 -11.85 -0.18 -15.58
CA ASP A 11 -11.72 0.23 -14.19
C ASP A 11 -12.85 -0.32 -13.32
N ASN A 12 -14.09 -0.31 -13.81
CA ASN A 12 -15.22 -0.85 -13.08
C ASN A 12 -15.17 -2.38 -12.96
N GLN A 13 -14.65 -3.07 -13.99
CA GLN A 13 -14.42 -4.52 -13.95
C GLN A 13 -13.30 -4.89 -12.97
N LEU A 14 -12.17 -4.17 -13.03
CA LEU A 14 -11.06 -4.31 -12.09
C LEU A 14 -11.50 -3.99 -10.66
N TRP A 15 -12.35 -2.96 -10.47
CA TRP A 15 -12.96 -2.62 -9.19
C TRP A 15 -13.81 -3.76 -8.63
N LYS A 16 -14.66 -4.39 -9.44
CA LYS A 16 -15.45 -5.56 -8.98
C LYS A 16 -14.55 -6.73 -8.63
N HIS A 17 -13.54 -7.03 -9.44
CA HIS A 17 -12.63 -8.13 -9.19
C HIS A 17 -11.80 -7.94 -7.91
N ARG A 18 -11.35 -6.71 -7.62
CA ARG A 18 -10.57 -6.36 -6.41
C ARG A 18 -11.41 -6.38 -5.13
N ASN A 19 -12.72 -6.15 -5.21
CA ASN A 19 -13.61 -5.99 -4.06
C ASN A 19 -14.55 -7.18 -3.78
N CYS A 20 -14.62 -8.18 -4.67
CA CYS A 20 -15.48 -9.35 -4.47
C CYS A 20 -14.82 -10.49 -3.68
N ALA A 21 -13.51 -10.43 -3.38
CA ALA A 21 -12.78 -11.55 -2.77
C ALA A 21 -13.14 -11.84 -1.30
N SER A 22 -13.93 -10.99 -0.64
CA SER A 22 -14.23 -11.11 0.80
C SER A 22 -15.72 -11.08 1.15
N GLN A 23 -16.64 -11.08 0.17
CA GLN A 23 -18.08 -11.04 0.47
C GLN A 23 -18.73 -12.39 0.82
N GLY A 24 -17.95 -13.48 0.90
CA GLY A 24 -18.49 -14.84 1.06
C GLY A 24 -18.03 -15.62 2.29
N ASP A 25 -17.12 -15.09 3.12
CA ASP A 25 -16.61 -15.83 4.27
C ASP A 25 -17.32 -15.40 5.56
N PRO A 26 -18.16 -16.27 6.17
CA PRO A 26 -18.93 -15.94 7.38
C PRO A 26 -18.07 -15.81 8.64
N THR A 27 -16.75 -16.00 8.57
CA THR A 27 -15.84 -15.81 9.71
C THR A 27 -15.30 -14.38 9.85
N VAL A 28 -15.56 -13.47 8.90
CA VAL A 28 -15.16 -12.06 9.01
C VAL A 28 -16.27 -11.28 9.72
N THR A 29 -16.16 -11.13 11.04
CA THR A 29 -17.03 -10.24 11.81
C THR A 29 -16.70 -8.78 11.47
N ASP A 30 -17.58 -8.14 10.69
CA ASP A 30 -17.96 -6.73 10.45
C ASP A 30 -17.12 -5.51 10.95
N ALA A 31 -16.03 -5.64 11.71
CA ALA A 31 -15.34 -4.49 12.29
C ALA A 31 -14.33 -3.80 11.35
N GLU A 32 -13.80 -4.45 10.32
CA GLU A 32 -12.77 -3.83 9.48
C GLU A 32 -12.95 -4.18 8.00
N SER A 33 -14.07 -3.72 7.44
CA SER A 33 -14.24 -3.62 5.99
C SER A 33 -13.02 -2.92 5.38
N THR A 34 -12.50 -3.53 4.30
CA THR A 34 -11.55 -2.94 3.36
C THR A 34 -11.79 -1.43 3.21
N VAL A 35 -10.71 -0.64 3.30
CA VAL A 35 -10.80 0.81 3.13
C VAL A 35 -11.51 1.08 1.80
N SER A 36 -12.66 1.77 1.85
CA SER A 36 -13.45 2.04 0.65
C SER A 36 -12.54 2.61 -0.44
N ALA A 37 -12.69 2.14 -1.68
CA ALA A 37 -11.87 2.58 -2.81
C ALA A 37 -11.79 4.10 -2.94
N LYS A 38 -12.82 4.84 -2.55
CA LYS A 38 -12.82 6.33 -2.53
C LYS A 38 -11.92 6.93 -1.45
N VAL A 39 -11.79 6.25 -0.32
CA VAL A 39 -10.89 6.64 0.76
C VAL A 39 -9.46 6.29 0.36
N LEU A 40 -9.25 5.12 -0.24
CA LEU A 40 -7.96 4.69 -0.77
C LEU A 40 -7.43 5.63 -1.85
N ASP A 41 -8.27 5.99 -2.83
CA ASP A 41 -7.96 6.92 -3.92
C ASP A 41 -7.54 8.31 -3.42
N ARG A 42 -8.10 8.74 -2.27
CA ARG A 42 -7.69 9.99 -1.63
C ARG A 42 -6.27 9.92 -1.08
N TYR A 43 -5.81 8.76 -0.62
CA TYR A 43 -4.48 8.60 -0.03
C TYR A 43 -3.41 8.20 -1.05
N THR A 44 -3.81 7.54 -2.13
CA THR A 44 -2.88 7.05 -3.17
C THR A 44 -2.83 7.95 -4.41
N SER A 45 -3.55 9.07 -4.45
CA SER A 45 -3.49 9.96 -5.60
C SER A 45 -2.09 10.55 -5.77
N GLU A 46 -1.62 10.62 -7.02
CA GLU A 46 -0.32 11.18 -7.36
C GLU A 46 -0.14 12.59 -6.80
N GLU A 47 -1.20 13.42 -6.82
CA GLU A 47 -1.18 14.78 -6.25
C GLU A 47 -0.86 14.77 -4.74
N ASN A 48 -1.40 13.80 -3.99
CA ASN A 48 -1.15 13.71 -2.56
C ASN A 48 0.20 13.07 -2.25
N LEU A 49 0.62 12.09 -3.05
CA LEU A 49 1.95 11.49 -2.94
C LEU A 49 3.06 12.48 -3.30
N ALA A 50 2.85 13.34 -4.31
CA ALA A 50 3.82 14.38 -4.71
C ALA A 50 4.17 15.33 -3.56
N LYS A 51 3.23 15.58 -2.63
CA LYS A 51 3.44 16.43 -1.45
C LYS A 51 4.40 15.81 -0.43
N LEU A 52 4.68 14.51 -0.53
CA LEU A 52 5.61 13.81 0.37
C LEU A 52 7.06 13.95 -0.04
N PHE A 53 7.34 14.21 -1.32
CA PHE A 53 8.71 14.30 -1.82
C PHE A 53 9.35 15.65 -1.49
N HIS A 54 10.64 15.62 -1.17
CA HIS A 54 11.47 16.79 -0.91
C HIS A 54 11.83 17.51 -2.21
N SER A 55 12.17 16.76 -3.26
CA SER A 55 12.51 17.30 -4.56
C SER A 55 11.26 17.72 -5.33
N LYS A 56 11.03 19.03 -5.43
CA LYS A 56 9.90 19.57 -6.22
C LYS A 56 10.00 19.25 -7.71
N GLU A 57 11.22 19.10 -8.24
CA GLU A 57 11.45 18.78 -9.64
C GLU A 57 11.07 17.33 -9.97
N GLN A 58 11.36 16.40 -9.06
CA GLN A 58 11.14 14.97 -9.27
C GLN A 58 9.83 14.47 -8.65
N ALA A 59 9.17 15.27 -7.80
CA ALA A 59 8.00 14.88 -7.03
C ALA A 59 6.90 14.22 -7.86
N GLU A 60 6.60 14.76 -9.05
CA GLU A 60 5.56 14.21 -9.93
C GLU A 60 5.92 12.82 -10.44
N SER A 61 7.13 12.64 -10.99
CA SER A 61 7.59 11.34 -11.50
C SER A 61 7.75 10.29 -10.40
N LEU A 62 8.22 10.70 -9.21
CA LEU A 62 8.34 9.80 -8.06
C LEU A 62 6.98 9.43 -7.47
N ALA A 63 6.00 10.35 -7.50
CA ALA A 63 4.62 10.08 -7.11
C ALA A 63 3.94 9.12 -8.08
N GLU A 64 4.11 9.29 -9.39
CA GLU A 64 3.60 8.36 -10.41
C GLU A 64 4.18 6.95 -10.20
N LEU A 65 5.50 6.85 -10.02
CA LEU A 65 6.16 5.57 -9.73
C LEU A 65 5.60 4.94 -8.45
N SER A 66 5.45 5.72 -7.38
CA SER A 66 4.94 5.22 -6.09
C SER A 66 3.48 4.78 -6.20
N ALA A 67 2.63 5.53 -6.91
CA ALA A 67 1.25 5.14 -7.18
C ALA A 67 1.18 3.80 -7.95
N SER A 68 2.07 3.62 -8.94
CA SER A 68 2.15 2.37 -9.70
C SER A 68 2.55 1.17 -8.81
N LEU A 69 3.48 1.37 -7.86
CA LEU A 69 3.89 0.35 -6.90
C LEU A 69 2.75 0.01 -5.93
N LEU A 70 2.12 1.02 -5.34
CA LEU A 70 0.99 0.87 -4.43
C LEU A 70 -0.19 0.14 -5.09
N ALA A 71 -0.41 0.36 -6.39
CA ALA A 71 -1.46 -0.34 -7.15
C ALA A 71 -1.24 -1.86 -7.27
N THR A 72 -0.03 -2.36 -7.01
CA THR A 72 0.29 -3.80 -7.02
C THR A 72 0.17 -4.47 -5.65
N TYR A 73 -0.19 -3.72 -4.61
CA TYR A 73 -0.40 -4.31 -3.28
C TYR A 73 -1.58 -5.28 -3.34
N PRO A 74 -1.52 -6.38 -2.58
CA PRO A 74 -2.70 -7.20 -2.37
C PRO A 74 -3.79 -6.38 -1.66
N ASN A 75 -5.04 -6.84 -1.72
CA ASN A 75 -6.13 -6.23 -0.95
C ASN A 75 -6.38 -7.04 0.32
N TYR A 76 -5.32 -7.27 1.10
CA TYR A 76 -5.40 -8.02 2.34
C TYR A 76 -5.89 -7.13 3.49
N PRO A 77 -6.34 -7.71 4.63
CA PRO A 77 -6.84 -6.93 5.77
C PRO A 77 -5.86 -5.85 6.26
N TYR A 78 -4.55 -6.10 6.14
CA TYR A 78 -3.50 -5.14 6.50
C TYR A 78 -2.61 -4.73 5.33
N HIS A 79 -1.95 -5.69 4.66
CA HIS A 79 -1.09 -5.43 3.51
C HIS A 79 -1.95 -5.01 2.30
N GLN A 80 -2.31 -3.73 2.28
CA GLN A 80 -3.12 -3.06 1.27
C GLN A 80 -2.50 -1.71 0.93
N PRO A 81 -2.89 -1.04 -0.18
CA PRO A 81 -2.23 0.20 -0.58
C PRO A 81 -2.23 1.29 0.50
N ALA A 82 -3.25 1.33 1.36
CA ALA A 82 -3.29 2.26 2.50
C ALA A 82 -2.13 2.06 3.48
N HIS A 83 -1.71 0.81 3.70
CA HIS A 83 -0.54 0.50 4.53
C HIS A 83 0.74 1.05 3.90
N GLY A 84 0.94 0.86 2.58
CA GLY A 84 2.09 1.44 1.88
C GLY A 84 2.16 2.96 2.03
N VAL A 85 1.02 3.66 1.93
CA VAL A 85 0.96 5.13 2.14
C VAL A 85 1.29 5.50 3.59
N ASP A 86 0.79 4.76 4.58
CA ASP A 86 1.10 4.99 6.00
C ASP A 86 2.61 4.83 6.28
N VAL A 87 3.24 3.82 5.68
CA VAL A 87 4.70 3.61 5.77
C VAL A 87 5.46 4.76 5.10
N MET A 88 5.00 5.28 3.95
CA MET A 88 5.59 6.46 3.33
C MET A 88 5.54 7.69 4.25
N HIS A 89 4.38 7.97 4.86
CA HIS A 89 4.24 9.08 5.81
C HIS A 89 5.14 8.93 7.04
N SER A 90 5.18 7.73 7.61
CA SER A 90 6.04 7.44 8.76
C SER A 90 7.52 7.57 8.40
N THR A 91 7.91 7.07 7.23
CA THR A 91 9.28 7.21 6.70
C THR A 91 9.65 8.68 6.52
N ARG A 92 8.75 9.50 5.97
CA ARG A 92 8.95 10.95 5.83
C ARG A 92 9.24 11.63 7.18
N LEU A 93 8.41 11.34 8.19
CA LEU A 93 8.61 11.92 9.53
C LEU A 93 9.93 11.48 10.16
N LEU A 94 10.34 10.22 9.95
CA LEU A 94 11.59 9.67 10.48
C LEU A 94 12.83 10.22 9.74
N THR A 95 12.73 10.53 8.45
CA THR A 95 13.85 11.10 7.69
C THR A 95 13.93 12.61 7.80
N ASP A 96 12.83 13.31 8.13
CA ASP A 96 12.81 14.76 8.36
C ASP A 96 13.68 15.17 9.57
N VAL A 97 13.83 14.30 10.58
CA VAL A 97 14.72 14.59 11.73
C VAL A 97 16.20 14.43 11.41
N ILE A 98 16.55 13.82 10.28
CA ILE A 98 17.95 13.62 9.86
C ILE A 98 18.45 14.88 9.15
N PRO A 99 19.55 15.50 9.63
CA PRO A 99 20.13 16.68 8.99
C PRO A 99 20.52 16.44 7.53
N GLU A 100 20.44 17.48 6.71
CA GLU A 100 20.71 17.39 5.26
C GLU A 100 22.17 17.02 4.94
N ASP A 101 23.13 17.37 5.81
CA ASP A 101 24.54 16.95 5.68
C ASP A 101 24.76 15.45 5.97
N LYS A 102 23.75 14.77 6.55
CA LYS A 102 23.77 13.33 6.84
C LYS A 102 22.92 12.51 5.88
N MET A 103 21.87 13.11 5.32
CA MET A 103 21.00 12.47 4.35
C MET A 103 20.41 13.51 3.41
N SER A 104 20.74 13.39 2.12
CA SER A 104 20.26 14.33 1.10
C SER A 104 18.77 14.17 0.83
N SER A 105 18.13 15.21 0.30
CA SER A 105 16.73 15.17 -0.15
C SER A 105 16.46 14.00 -1.10
N ASP A 106 17.38 13.73 -2.04
CA ASP A 106 17.26 12.59 -2.96
C ASP A 106 17.26 11.24 -2.22
N GLN A 107 18.10 11.07 -1.20
CA GLN A 107 18.11 9.84 -0.39
C GLN A 107 16.79 9.68 0.38
N LYS A 108 16.24 10.77 0.92
CA LYS A 108 14.94 10.76 1.59
C LYS A 108 13.82 10.38 0.62
N ASP A 109 13.84 10.94 -0.58
CA ASP A 109 12.87 10.66 -1.63
C ASP A 109 12.93 9.20 -2.11
N LEU A 110 14.13 8.65 -2.28
CA LEU A 110 14.30 7.22 -2.61
C LEU A 110 13.81 6.30 -1.48
N LEU A 111 13.94 6.70 -0.21
CA LEU A 111 13.35 5.96 0.91
C LEU A 111 11.82 5.97 0.88
N LEU A 112 11.20 7.05 0.39
CA LEU A 112 9.74 7.09 0.19
C LEU A 112 9.30 6.14 -0.93
N VAL A 113 10.06 6.05 -2.03
CA VAL A 113 9.81 5.06 -3.08
C VAL A 113 9.98 3.63 -2.54
N ALA A 114 11.02 3.39 -1.74
CA ALA A 114 11.22 2.10 -1.08
C ALA A 114 10.06 1.73 -0.14
N ALA A 115 9.56 2.70 0.63
CA ALA A 115 8.37 2.54 1.46
C ALA A 115 7.12 2.21 0.61
N ALA A 116 6.93 2.87 -0.52
CA ALA A 116 5.87 2.53 -1.46
C ALA A 116 6.04 1.10 -2.02
N ALA A 117 7.25 0.62 -2.23
CA ALA A 117 7.54 -0.68 -2.84
C ALA A 117 7.54 -1.87 -1.86
N HIS A 118 7.63 -1.64 -0.54
CA HIS A 118 8.07 -2.70 0.38
C HIS A 118 7.17 -3.95 0.41
N ASP A 119 5.86 -3.78 0.22
CA ASP A 119 4.86 -4.86 0.12
C ASP A 119 4.23 -4.96 -1.30
N ALA A 120 4.82 -4.28 -2.29
CA ALA A 120 4.35 -4.30 -3.67
C ALA A 120 4.47 -5.72 -4.26
N GLY A 121 3.37 -6.26 -4.78
CA GLY A 121 3.34 -7.62 -5.34
C GLY A 121 3.47 -8.73 -4.29
N LEU A 122 3.27 -8.43 -3.00
CA LEU A 122 3.29 -9.42 -1.93
C LEU A 122 2.31 -10.57 -2.24
N ALA A 123 2.87 -11.77 -2.40
CA ALA A 123 2.15 -12.99 -2.76
C ALA A 123 2.18 -14.01 -1.61
N VAL A 124 1.77 -13.58 -0.43
CA VAL A 124 1.63 -14.45 0.74
C VAL A 124 0.19 -14.95 0.80
N GLY A 125 -0.01 -16.26 0.97
CA GLY A 125 -1.35 -16.84 1.07
C GLY A 125 -2.13 -16.24 2.25
N PRO A 126 -3.47 -16.22 2.21
CA PRO A 126 -4.25 -15.93 3.41
C PRO A 126 -3.83 -16.95 4.48
N PRO A 127 -3.42 -16.51 5.67
CA PRO A 127 -2.87 -17.48 6.59
C PRO A 127 -3.96 -18.42 7.14
N PRO A 128 -3.59 -19.65 7.52
CA PRO A 128 -4.54 -20.75 7.71
C PRO A 128 -5.54 -20.60 8.86
N TYR A 129 -5.31 -19.71 9.83
CA TYR A 129 -6.08 -19.69 11.10
C TYR A 129 -6.89 -18.41 11.35
N GLY A 130 -6.90 -17.45 10.42
CA GLY A 130 -7.52 -16.14 10.64
C GLY A 130 -6.81 -15.33 11.74
N TYR A 131 -7.23 -14.07 11.95
CA TYR A 131 -6.57 -13.14 12.87
C TYR A 131 -7.55 -12.29 13.65
N SER A 132 -7.17 -12.01 14.90
CA SER A 132 -7.93 -11.16 15.81
C SER A 132 -7.71 -9.66 15.56
N THR A 133 -6.56 -9.27 15.02
CA THR A 133 -6.24 -7.86 14.65
C THR A 133 -5.36 -7.81 13.40
N LYS A 134 -5.30 -6.64 12.77
CA LYS A 134 -4.43 -6.34 11.63
C LYS A 134 -2.94 -6.54 11.92
N GLU A 135 -2.50 -6.18 13.11
CA GLU A 135 -1.11 -6.38 13.56
C GLU A 135 -0.82 -7.87 13.76
N HIS A 136 -1.79 -8.63 14.28
CA HIS A 136 -1.67 -10.08 14.38
C HIS A 136 -1.55 -10.74 13.00
N TYR A 137 -2.29 -10.24 12.00
CA TYR A 137 -2.14 -10.64 10.60
C TYR A 137 -0.75 -10.29 10.05
N ALA A 138 -0.25 -9.08 10.26
CA ALA A 138 1.07 -8.66 9.78
C ALA A 138 2.23 -9.48 10.38
N VAL A 139 2.16 -9.78 11.69
CA VAL A 139 3.17 -10.58 12.40
C VAL A 139 3.14 -12.05 11.99
N SER A 140 2.02 -12.55 11.49
CA SER A 140 1.92 -13.96 11.11
C SER A 140 2.84 -14.38 9.96
N PHE A 141 3.19 -13.44 9.08
CA PHE A 141 4.17 -13.66 8.02
C PHE A 141 5.61 -13.77 8.54
N LEU A 142 5.87 -13.26 9.75
CA LEU A 142 7.16 -13.46 10.44
C LEU A 142 7.25 -14.85 11.07
N GLY A 143 6.09 -15.48 11.36
CA GLY A 143 5.99 -16.81 11.96
C GLY A 143 6.31 -17.96 11.01
N GLU A 144 6.03 -17.82 9.70
CA GLU A 144 6.35 -18.85 8.70
C GLU A 144 7.86 -19.05 8.47
N GLN A 145 8.72 -18.15 8.97
CA GLN A 145 10.18 -18.33 8.95
C GLN A 145 10.78 -18.71 10.31
N TYR A 146 9.97 -18.87 11.36
CA TYR A 146 10.46 -19.27 12.68
C TYR A 146 10.14 -20.75 12.90
N GLU A 147 11.06 -21.63 12.51
CA GLU A 147 11.13 -22.97 13.15
C GLU A 147 11.79 -22.80 14.51
N PRO A 148 11.07 -22.92 15.64
CA PRO A 148 11.72 -22.97 16.93
C PRO A 148 12.28 -24.39 17.09
N ASN A 149 13.58 -24.54 16.78
CA ASN A 149 14.41 -25.74 16.99
C ASN A 149 14.05 -26.98 16.16
N SER A 150 14.58 -27.06 14.92
CA SER A 150 14.93 -28.34 14.30
C SER A 150 16.36 -28.75 14.68
#